data_AF-A0A1Q7IF46-F1
#
_entry.id   AF-A0A1Q7IF46-F1
#
_cell.length_a   1.000
_cell.length_b   1.000
_cell.length_c   1.000
_cell.angle_alpha   90.00
_cell.angle_beta   90.00
_cell.angle_gamma   90.00
#
_symmetry.space_group_name_H-M   'P 1'
#
loop_
_entity.id
_entity.type
_entity.pdbx_description
1 polymer ?
#
loop_
_entity_poly.entity_id
_entity_poly.type
_entity_poly.pdbx_seq_one_letter_code
_entity_poly.pdbx_strand_id
1 'polypeptide(L)'
;MQTVDEKPETIHLYVVREDDRKPPSPLPVTLAVLCLLVIIAVTVYSGNHPYYEHQTLRIPAQFLPLQIFSATEPIIPTGVKRYAATTAHGTLTVTNGSVIEATLPKGIIFTGKSGVEVVIDEAVFVPAGSAAGYGYVTVSAHAMVRGKSGNITAYDINRVEGSSIYIRNLTPFHGGKDSYSVPLQLPQDRRTAIDAARAILTAQEAKIQAFLAYPCNETTQVKNLVVGLSWTCQFVTYHIPAFYHVTGVRIIGKNLLIDVWFVVRPMRIWVK
;
A
#
# COMPACT_ATOMS: atom_id res chain seq x y z
N MET A 1 -67.88 -44.14 -119.02
CA MET A 1 -66.74 -43.19 -119.03
C MET A 1 -67.26 -41.92 -118.37
N GLN A 2 -67.00 -41.77 -117.08
CA GLN A 2 -67.63 -40.79 -116.21
C GLN A 2 -66.50 -40.00 -115.55
N THR A 3 -66.32 -38.77 -116.00
CA THR A 3 -65.28 -37.84 -115.55
C THR A 3 -65.64 -37.32 -114.17
N VAL A 4 -64.82 -37.66 -113.18
CA VAL A 4 -64.90 -37.13 -111.81
C VAL A 4 -64.15 -35.80 -111.79
N ASP A 5 -64.88 -34.75 -111.47
CA ASP A 5 -64.46 -33.35 -111.43
C ASP A 5 -63.86 -33.07 -110.03
N GLU A 6 -62.53 -33.00 -109.93
CA GLU A 6 -61.83 -32.73 -108.67
C GLU A 6 -61.76 -31.21 -108.41
N LYS A 7 -62.33 -30.81 -107.26
CA LYS A 7 -62.43 -29.43 -106.79
C LYS A 7 -61.08 -28.98 -106.20
N PRO A 8 -60.46 -27.87 -106.65
CA PRO A 8 -59.16 -27.45 -106.16
C PRO A 8 -59.22 -26.95 -104.70
N GLU A 9 -58.38 -27.51 -103.83
CA GLU A 9 -58.19 -27.05 -102.46
C GLU A 9 -57.41 -25.73 -102.44
N THR A 10 -57.97 -24.72 -101.77
CA THR A 10 -57.35 -23.40 -101.57
C THR A 10 -56.69 -23.37 -100.19
N ILE A 11 -55.36 -23.33 -100.15
CA ILE A 11 -54.58 -23.25 -98.90
C ILE A 11 -54.35 -21.78 -98.55
N HIS A 12 -54.90 -21.32 -97.42
CA HIS A 12 -54.63 -20.00 -96.87
C HIS A 12 -53.33 -20.01 -96.05
N LEU A 13 -52.26 -19.43 -96.60
CA LEU A 13 -50.99 -19.20 -95.91
C LEU A 13 -51.08 -17.92 -95.07
N TYR A 14 -51.05 -18.05 -93.75
CA TYR A 14 -50.86 -16.92 -92.83
C TYR A 14 -49.36 -16.72 -92.58
N VAL A 15 -48.77 -15.71 -93.21
CA VAL A 15 -47.40 -15.29 -92.92
C VAL A 15 -47.44 -14.38 -91.69
N VAL A 16 -47.08 -14.93 -90.53
CA VAL A 16 -46.86 -14.15 -89.30
C VAL A 16 -45.52 -13.44 -89.46
N ARG A 17 -45.52 -12.10 -89.42
CA ARG A 17 -44.27 -11.31 -89.31
C ARG A 17 -43.61 -11.67 -87.98
N GLU A 18 -42.36 -12.14 -88.03
CA GLU A 18 -41.53 -12.27 -86.84
C GLU A 18 -41.46 -10.90 -86.15
N ASP A 19 -41.94 -10.82 -84.91
CA ASP A 19 -41.77 -9.64 -84.06
C ASP A 19 -40.28 -9.32 -83.94
N ASP A 20 -39.94 -8.05 -84.17
CA ASP A 20 -38.58 -7.53 -84.01
C ASP A 20 -38.00 -7.98 -82.66
N ARG A 21 -36.95 -8.79 -82.70
CA ARG A 21 -36.23 -9.28 -81.52
C ARG A 21 -35.84 -8.09 -80.65
N LYS A 22 -36.62 -7.84 -79.59
CA LYS A 22 -36.26 -6.86 -78.55
C LYS A 22 -34.88 -7.23 -78.03
N PRO A 23 -33.92 -6.29 -78.00
CA PRO A 23 -32.59 -6.56 -77.48
C PRO A 23 -32.73 -7.11 -76.05
N PRO A 24 -32.00 -8.17 -75.69
CA PRO A 24 -32.09 -8.76 -74.36
C PRO A 24 -31.83 -7.67 -73.32
N SER A 25 -32.82 -7.42 -72.46
CA SER A 25 -32.64 -6.46 -71.38
C SER A 25 -31.47 -6.94 -70.50
N PRO A 26 -30.52 -6.09 -70.09
CA PRO A 26 -29.40 -6.49 -69.23
C PRO A 26 -29.82 -6.80 -67.78
N LEU A 27 -31.06 -6.50 -67.43
CA LEU A 27 -31.66 -6.62 -66.10
C LEU A 27 -31.48 -8.00 -65.41
N PRO A 28 -31.69 -9.16 -66.08
CA PRO A 28 -31.50 -10.46 -65.45
C PRO A 28 -30.02 -10.79 -65.20
N VAL A 29 -29.11 -10.29 -66.04
CA VAL A 29 -27.66 -10.50 -65.86
C VAL A 29 -27.15 -9.68 -64.68
N THR A 30 -27.57 -8.41 -64.58
CA THR A 30 -27.21 -7.57 -63.43
C THR A 30 -27.75 -8.13 -62.11
N LEU A 31 -28.96 -8.67 -62.12
CA LEU A 31 -29.57 -9.30 -60.93
C LEU A 31 -28.79 -10.55 -60.50
N ALA A 32 -28.39 -11.39 -61.46
CA ALA A 32 -27.61 -12.59 -61.19
C ALA A 32 -26.23 -12.28 -60.58
N VAL A 33 -25.52 -11.26 -61.10
CA VAL A 33 -24.22 -10.81 -60.56
C VAL A 33 -24.37 -10.29 -59.12
N LEU A 34 -25.41 -9.51 -58.85
CA LEU A 34 -25.70 -9.00 -57.50
C LEU A 34 -25.98 -10.14 -56.51
N CYS A 35 -26.78 -11.14 -56.91
CA CYS A 35 -27.00 -12.35 -56.10
C CYS A 35 -25.69 -13.09 -55.81
N LEU A 36 -24.80 -13.24 -56.79
CA LEU A 36 -23.50 -13.89 -56.61
C LEU A 36 -22.60 -13.12 -55.62
N LEU A 37 -22.55 -11.79 -55.73
CA LEU A 37 -21.79 -10.96 -54.79
C LEU A 37 -22.32 -11.06 -53.37
N VAL A 38 -23.64 -11.11 -53.18
CA VAL A 38 -24.25 -11.32 -51.85
C VAL A 38 -23.88 -12.69 -51.29
N ILE A 39 -23.93 -13.76 -52.09
CA ILE A 39 -23.53 -15.10 -51.64
C ILE A 39 -22.05 -15.11 -51.24
N ILE A 40 -21.16 -14.51 -52.04
CA ILE A 40 -19.73 -14.42 -51.73
C ILE A 40 -19.50 -13.60 -50.45
N ALA A 41 -20.18 -12.47 -50.29
CA ALA A 41 -20.06 -11.65 -49.09
C ALA A 41 -20.52 -12.41 -47.84
N VAL A 42 -21.62 -13.15 -47.92
CA VAL A 42 -22.15 -13.97 -46.81
C VAL A 42 -21.21 -15.14 -46.50
N THR A 43 -20.62 -15.81 -47.50
CA THR A 43 -19.68 -16.92 -47.26
C THR A 43 -18.37 -16.44 -46.65
N VAL A 44 -17.83 -15.31 -47.11
CA VAL A 44 -16.63 -14.69 -46.52
C VAL A 44 -16.90 -14.19 -45.11
N TYR A 45 -18.04 -13.52 -44.88
CA TYR A 45 -18.43 -13.04 -43.56
C TYR A 45 -18.60 -14.18 -42.56
N SER A 46 -19.27 -15.27 -42.97
CA SER A 46 -19.46 -16.48 -42.16
C SER A 46 -18.13 -17.18 -41.84
N GLY A 47 -17.19 -17.22 -42.78
CA GLY A 47 -15.84 -17.75 -42.55
C GLY A 47 -15.04 -16.95 -41.52
N ASN A 48 -15.24 -15.63 -41.48
CA ASN A 48 -14.55 -14.74 -40.53
C ASN A 48 -15.24 -14.62 -39.16
N HIS A 49 -16.52 -14.99 -39.06
CA HIS A 49 -17.30 -14.91 -37.83
C HIS A 49 -17.89 -16.30 -37.52
N PRO A 50 -17.06 -17.26 -37.06
CA PRO A 50 -17.57 -18.57 -36.70
C PRO A 50 -18.66 -18.42 -35.63
N TYR A 51 -19.72 -19.21 -35.77
CA TYR A 51 -20.78 -19.25 -34.76
C TYR A 51 -20.21 -19.85 -33.47
N TYR A 52 -20.11 -19.02 -32.42
CA TYR A 52 -19.71 -19.44 -31.10
C TYR A 52 -20.95 -19.88 -30.32
N GLU A 53 -20.94 -21.11 -29.82
CA GLU A 53 -21.97 -21.58 -28.91
C GLU A 53 -21.49 -21.43 -27.47
N HIS A 54 -22.34 -20.89 -26.60
CA HIS A 54 -22.08 -20.76 -25.17
C HIS A 54 -22.71 -21.93 -24.44
N GLN A 55 -21.92 -22.62 -23.61
CA GLN A 55 -22.40 -23.71 -22.80
C GLN A 55 -21.80 -23.62 -21.39
N THR A 56 -22.62 -23.87 -20.38
CA THR A 56 -22.15 -24.04 -19.00
C THR A 56 -21.89 -25.53 -18.75
N LEU A 57 -20.63 -25.89 -18.53
CA LEU A 57 -20.22 -27.25 -18.19
C LEU A 57 -20.15 -27.40 -16.68
N ARG A 58 -20.67 -28.52 -16.18
CA ARG A 58 -20.53 -28.92 -14.77
C ARG A 58 -19.45 -29.98 -14.66
N ILE A 59 -18.29 -29.61 -14.11
CA ILE A 59 -17.11 -30.48 -14.01
C ILE A 59 -16.79 -30.70 -12.52
N PRO A 60 -16.43 -31.91 -12.08
CA PRO A 60 -15.97 -32.13 -10.71
C PRO A 60 -14.72 -31.29 -10.42
N ALA A 61 -14.73 -30.59 -9.30
CA ALA A 61 -13.59 -29.79 -8.84
C ALA A 61 -12.52 -30.72 -8.23
N GLN A 62 -11.26 -30.62 -8.66
CA GLN A 62 -10.15 -31.26 -7.96
C GLN A 62 -9.53 -30.25 -7.00
N PHE A 63 -9.86 -30.38 -5.72
CA PHE A 63 -9.26 -29.58 -4.65
C PHE A 63 -7.81 -30.01 -4.43
N LEU A 64 -6.90 -29.06 -4.53
CA LEU A 64 -5.50 -29.27 -4.19
C LEU A 64 -5.30 -29.22 -2.68
N PRO A 65 -4.18 -29.73 -2.13
CA PRO A 65 -3.85 -29.50 -0.73
C PRO A 65 -3.82 -28.00 -0.41
N LEU A 66 -4.22 -27.64 0.81
CA LEU A 66 -4.09 -26.28 1.30
C LEU A 66 -2.65 -25.80 1.15
N GLN A 67 -2.48 -24.67 0.49
CA GLN A 67 -1.17 -24.03 0.33
C GLN A 67 -1.02 -22.93 1.36
N ILE A 68 0.17 -22.85 1.94
CA ILE A 68 0.51 -21.86 2.96
C ILE A 68 1.62 -20.98 2.39
N PHE A 69 1.34 -19.69 2.25
CA PHE A 69 2.32 -18.70 1.87
C PHE A 69 2.68 -17.89 3.10
N SER A 70 3.97 -17.65 3.31
CA SER A 70 4.42 -16.81 4.41
C SER A 70 5.45 -15.80 3.93
N ALA A 71 5.37 -14.62 4.52
CA ALA A 71 6.29 -13.52 4.29
C ALA A 71 6.57 -12.82 5.62
N THR A 72 7.81 -12.35 5.77
CA THR A 72 8.23 -11.59 6.94
C THR A 72 8.86 -10.28 6.49
N GLU A 73 8.49 -9.19 7.15
CA GLU A 73 9.03 -7.86 6.88
C GLU A 73 9.39 -7.14 8.18
N PRO A 74 10.59 -6.54 8.27
CA PRO A 74 10.97 -5.73 9.43
C PRO A 74 10.18 -4.43 9.47
N ILE A 75 9.81 -4.02 10.68
CA ILE A 75 9.24 -2.71 10.97
C ILE A 75 10.39 -1.75 11.18
N ILE A 76 10.57 -0.82 10.25
CA ILE A 76 11.59 0.23 10.33
C ILE A 76 10.97 1.44 11.06
N PRO A 77 11.40 1.78 12.28
CA PRO A 77 10.86 2.92 13.01
C PRO A 77 11.28 4.22 12.34
N THR A 78 10.33 5.08 12.00
CA THR A 78 10.61 6.40 11.40
C THR A 78 10.45 7.55 12.39
N GLY A 79 9.73 7.33 13.49
CA GLY A 79 9.53 8.32 14.53
C GLY A 79 10.78 8.53 15.37
N VAL A 80 10.92 9.74 15.93
CA VAL A 80 11.97 10.07 16.89
C VAL A 80 11.36 10.80 18.08
N LYS A 81 11.52 10.25 19.28
CA LYS A 81 11.14 10.93 20.52
C LYS A 81 12.36 11.60 21.11
N ARG A 82 12.31 12.93 21.27
CA ARG A 82 13.38 13.74 21.86
C ARG A 82 13.10 14.00 23.32
N TYR A 83 14.10 13.79 24.16
CA TYR A 83 14.11 14.19 25.57
C TYR A 83 15.00 15.40 25.72
N ALA A 84 14.45 16.50 26.24
CA ALA A 84 15.19 17.74 26.44
C ALA A 84 16.30 17.57 27.49
N ALA A 85 17.35 18.36 27.37
CA ALA A 85 18.41 18.42 28.37
C ALA A 85 17.84 18.93 29.70
N THR A 86 18.28 18.34 30.82
CA THR A 86 17.88 18.76 32.17
C THR A 86 18.89 19.72 32.77
N THR A 87 18.42 20.57 33.68
CA THR A 87 19.25 21.53 34.39
C THR A 87 19.90 20.90 35.62
N ALA A 88 21.14 21.27 35.92
CA ALA A 88 21.79 20.88 37.16
C ALA A 88 21.34 21.79 38.31
N HIS A 89 20.98 21.19 39.43
CA HIS A 89 20.53 21.88 40.64
C HIS A 89 21.49 21.63 41.79
N GLY A 90 21.56 22.58 42.71
CA GLY A 90 22.40 22.51 43.90
C GLY A 90 22.06 23.62 44.87
N THR A 91 22.91 23.80 45.87
CA THR A 91 22.76 24.87 46.85
C THR A 91 24.05 25.69 46.95
N LEU A 92 23.88 26.98 47.23
CA LEU A 92 24.97 27.88 47.57
C LEU A 92 24.90 28.21 49.05
N THR A 93 26.02 28.02 49.74
CA THR A 93 26.23 28.51 51.10
C THR A 93 26.82 29.91 51.02
N VAL A 94 26.06 30.87 51.54
CA VAL A 94 26.45 32.27 51.64
C VAL A 94 26.85 32.54 53.09
N THR A 95 28.02 33.13 53.30
CA THR A 95 28.56 33.45 54.62
C THR A 95 28.89 34.94 54.68
N ASN A 96 28.49 35.63 55.75
CA ASN A 96 28.70 37.06 55.92
C ASN A 96 29.66 37.34 57.09
N GLY A 97 30.77 38.00 56.76
CA GLY A 97 31.78 38.49 57.69
C GLY A 97 31.52 39.88 58.28
N SER A 98 30.50 40.59 57.80
CA SER A 98 30.17 41.94 58.26
C SER A 98 29.23 41.90 59.47
N VAL A 99 29.30 42.93 60.31
CA VAL A 99 28.32 43.18 61.40
C VAL A 99 26.99 43.73 60.88
N ILE A 100 26.85 43.89 59.57
CA ILE A 100 25.62 44.34 58.88
C ILE A 100 25.07 43.18 58.06
N GLU A 101 23.76 42.98 58.14
CA GLU A 101 23.02 42.02 57.31
C GLU A 101 23.09 42.36 55.82
N ALA A 102 22.89 41.36 54.97
CA ALA A 102 22.85 41.54 53.52
C ALA A 102 21.64 40.81 52.93
N THR A 103 21.12 41.31 51.81
CA THR A 103 20.07 40.63 51.05
C THR A 103 20.57 40.38 49.64
N LEU A 104 20.51 39.13 49.19
CA LEU A 104 20.78 38.77 47.81
C LEU A 104 19.45 38.61 47.06
N PRO A 105 19.14 39.44 46.05
CA PRO A 105 17.93 39.29 45.26
C PRO A 105 17.96 38.01 44.41
N LYS A 106 16.78 37.44 44.15
CA LYS A 106 16.60 36.35 43.18
C LYS A 106 17.22 36.72 41.83
N GLY A 107 17.82 35.75 41.15
CA GLY A 107 18.33 35.94 39.79
C GLY A 107 19.77 36.45 39.70
N ILE A 108 20.50 36.61 40.82
CA ILE A 108 21.94 36.88 40.77
C ILE A 108 22.66 35.66 40.19
N ILE A 109 23.62 35.94 39.30
CA ILE A 109 24.41 34.96 38.58
C ILE A 109 25.82 34.90 39.19
N PHE A 110 26.28 33.68 39.45
CA PHE A 110 27.63 33.37 39.90
C PHE A 110 28.32 32.44 38.90
N THR A 111 29.46 32.87 38.39
CA THR A 111 30.28 32.07 37.48
C THR A 111 31.29 31.25 38.29
N GLY A 112 31.25 29.93 38.13
CA GLY A 112 32.22 29.00 38.71
C GLY A 112 33.55 28.98 37.96
N LYS A 113 34.57 28.34 38.54
CA LYS A 113 35.90 28.18 37.92
C LYS A 113 35.85 27.39 36.61
N SER A 114 34.89 26.48 36.49
CA SER A 114 34.57 25.75 35.27
C SER A 114 34.00 26.62 34.14
N GLY A 115 33.65 27.88 34.41
CA GLY A 115 32.96 28.78 33.49
C GLY A 115 31.44 28.60 33.47
N VAL A 116 30.88 27.67 34.26
CA VAL A 116 29.43 27.47 34.38
C VAL A 116 28.81 28.59 35.23
N GLU A 117 27.77 29.20 34.70
CA GLU A 117 26.97 30.19 35.39
C GLU A 117 25.84 29.54 36.18
N VAL A 118 25.68 29.94 37.44
CA VAL A 118 24.66 29.46 38.37
C VAL A 118 23.84 30.63 38.86
N VAL A 119 22.52 30.49 38.87
CA VAL A 119 21.58 31.53 39.29
C VAL A 119 20.83 31.12 40.56
N ILE A 120 20.62 32.05 41.48
CA ILE A 120 19.85 31.79 42.71
C ILE A 120 18.33 31.84 42.44
N ASP A 121 17.62 30.86 42.98
CA ASP A 121 16.20 30.60 42.70
C ASP A 121 15.25 31.56 43.42
N GLU A 122 15.72 32.13 44.53
CA GLU A 122 14.96 32.97 45.44
C GLU A 122 15.85 34.04 46.07
N ALA A 123 15.23 35.10 46.56
CA ALA A 123 15.93 36.12 47.32
C ALA A 123 16.25 35.57 48.71
N VAL A 124 17.45 35.83 49.21
CA VAL A 124 17.88 35.32 50.51
C VAL A 124 18.41 36.43 51.40
N PHE A 125 17.97 36.40 52.66
CA PHE A 125 18.48 37.24 53.72
C PHE A 125 19.69 36.56 54.38
N VAL A 126 20.82 37.25 54.43
CA VAL A 126 22.07 36.78 54.99
C VAL A 126 22.30 37.49 56.32
N PRO A 127 22.23 36.78 57.46
CA PRO A 127 22.43 37.39 58.78
C PRO A 127 23.80 38.09 58.90
N ALA A 128 23.87 39.10 59.77
CA ALA A 128 25.14 39.69 60.18
C ALA A 128 26.01 38.67 60.94
N GLY A 129 27.31 38.78 60.80
CA GLY A 129 28.29 38.13 61.66
C GLY A 129 28.35 38.79 63.05
N SER A 130 28.92 38.06 64.01
CA SER A 130 29.09 38.50 65.40
C SER A 130 30.43 38.01 65.97
N ALA A 131 30.74 38.38 67.21
CA ALA A 131 31.90 37.84 67.93
C ALA A 131 31.86 36.30 68.07
N ALA A 132 30.67 35.68 67.98
CA ALA A 132 30.50 34.23 68.04
C ALA A 132 30.78 33.52 66.70
N GLY A 133 30.88 34.26 65.58
CA GLY A 133 31.16 33.70 64.26
C GLY A 133 30.40 34.39 63.13
N TYR A 134 30.51 33.82 61.94
CA TYR A 134 29.89 34.36 60.74
C TYR A 134 28.39 34.06 60.66
N GLY A 135 27.63 35.02 60.11
CA GLY A 135 26.27 34.75 59.65
C GLY A 135 26.33 33.85 58.42
N TYR A 136 25.43 32.88 58.28
CA TYR A 136 25.38 32.05 57.09
C TYR A 136 23.95 31.64 56.74
N VAL A 137 23.74 31.35 55.47
CA VAL A 137 22.48 30.85 54.92
C VAL A 137 22.74 30.00 53.70
N THR A 138 21.90 29.02 53.45
CA THR A 138 21.93 28.19 52.24
C THR A 138 20.76 28.56 51.34
N VAL A 139 21.02 28.76 50.05
CA VAL A 139 20.00 29.11 49.06
C VAL A 139 20.01 28.11 47.90
N SER A 140 18.84 27.77 47.38
CA SER A 140 18.70 26.95 46.17
C SER A 140 19.18 27.71 44.94
N ALA A 141 19.86 27.01 44.06
CA ALA A 141 20.32 27.56 42.79
C ALA A 141 20.37 26.50 41.70
N HIS A 142 20.42 26.96 40.45
CA HIS A 142 20.54 26.09 39.28
C HIS A 142 21.53 26.63 38.26
N ALA A 143 22.15 25.73 37.49
CA ALA A 143 23.03 26.11 36.39
C ALA A 143 22.20 26.71 35.23
N MET A 144 22.67 27.79 34.61
CA MET A 144 21.99 28.38 33.46
C MET A 144 22.11 27.49 32.21
N VAL A 145 23.23 26.77 32.09
CA VAL A 145 23.46 25.81 31.01
C VAL A 145 22.77 24.49 31.34
N ARG A 146 21.90 24.03 30.43
CA ARG A 146 21.29 22.70 30.51
C ARG A 146 22.26 21.63 29.99
N GLY A 147 22.10 20.40 30.47
CA GLY A 147 22.95 19.30 30.06
C GLY A 147 23.97 18.92 31.11
N LYS A 148 24.81 17.93 30.79
CA LYS A 148 25.88 17.49 31.70
C LYS A 148 26.92 18.58 31.94
N SER A 149 27.08 19.50 30.98
CA SER A 149 27.95 20.67 31.08
C SER A 149 27.53 21.65 32.18
N GLY A 150 26.28 21.61 32.64
CA GLY A 150 25.82 22.42 33.79
C GLY A 150 26.19 21.84 35.15
N ASN A 151 26.69 20.59 35.22
CA ASN A 151 27.12 20.02 36.49
C ASN A 151 28.48 20.61 36.90
N ILE A 152 28.60 21.05 38.15
CA ILE A 152 29.84 21.58 38.71
C ILE A 152 30.25 20.80 39.96
N THR A 153 31.55 20.64 40.17
CA THR A 153 32.10 19.98 41.36
C THR A 153 31.94 20.87 42.60
N ALA A 154 32.06 20.28 43.79
CA ALA A 154 32.12 21.05 45.03
C ALA A 154 33.25 22.10 44.96
N TYR A 155 32.99 23.29 45.49
CA TYR A 155 33.88 24.45 45.51
C TYR A 155 34.28 25.01 44.15
N ASP A 156 33.57 24.66 43.07
CA ASP A 156 33.73 25.31 41.77
C ASP A 156 33.33 26.79 41.84
N ILE A 157 32.27 27.09 42.58
CA ILE A 157 31.94 28.43 43.09
C ILE A 157 32.55 28.51 44.49
N ASN A 158 33.58 29.34 44.63
CA ASN A 158 34.20 29.67 45.90
C ASN A 158 34.87 31.04 45.77
N ARG A 159 34.09 32.10 45.96
CA ARG A 159 34.55 33.49 45.78
C ARG A 159 33.94 34.42 46.82
N VAL A 160 34.55 35.59 46.94
CA VAL A 160 34.05 36.69 47.77
C VAL A 160 33.33 37.70 46.85
N GLU A 161 32.15 38.11 47.26
CA GLU A 161 31.37 39.17 46.64
C GLU A 161 31.43 40.41 47.55
N GLY A 162 31.87 41.55 47.00
CA GLY A 162 32.16 42.75 47.79
C GLY A 162 33.28 42.52 48.81
N SER A 163 33.09 43.03 50.03
CA SER A 163 34.12 42.98 51.09
C SER A 163 33.92 41.88 52.12
N SER A 164 32.74 41.27 52.23
CA SER A 164 32.40 40.40 53.37
C SER A 164 31.48 39.21 53.07
N ILE A 165 30.98 39.05 51.84
CA ILE A 165 30.06 37.97 51.50
C ILE A 165 30.82 36.87 50.77
N TYR A 166 30.91 35.69 51.36
CA TYR A 166 31.54 34.50 50.77
C TYR A 166 30.46 33.59 50.21
N ILE A 167 30.60 33.19 48.94
CA ILE A 167 29.61 32.38 48.23
C ILE A 167 30.28 31.10 47.76
N ARG A 168 29.76 29.96 48.24
CA ARG A 168 30.38 28.66 48.04
C ARG A 168 29.36 27.59 47.71
N ASN A 169 29.63 26.74 46.74
CA ASN A 169 28.91 25.47 46.62
C ASN A 169 29.68 24.37 47.37
N LEU A 170 29.25 24.06 48.59
CA LEU A 170 29.94 23.03 49.39
C LEU A 170 29.70 21.61 48.85
N THR A 171 28.60 21.43 48.11
CA THR A 171 28.23 20.20 47.41
C THR A 171 28.20 20.44 45.90
N PRO A 172 28.39 19.39 45.07
CA PRO A 172 28.32 19.53 43.63
C PRO A 172 26.89 19.79 43.14
N PHE A 173 26.77 20.58 42.07
CA PHE A 173 25.52 20.68 41.34
C PHE A 173 25.38 19.45 40.45
N HIS A 174 24.21 18.83 40.51
CA HIS A 174 23.95 17.56 39.84
C HIS A 174 22.56 17.54 39.23
N GLY A 175 22.28 16.54 38.40
CA GLY A 175 21.00 16.39 37.71
C GLY A 175 20.98 16.95 36.28
N GLY A 176 22.06 17.62 35.85
CA GLY A 176 22.25 18.01 34.45
C GLY A 176 22.50 16.78 33.57
N LYS A 177 21.63 16.55 32.60
CA LYS A 177 21.70 15.44 31.63
C LYS A 177 21.49 16.01 30.23
N ASP A 178 22.31 15.56 29.28
CA ASP A 178 22.20 16.01 27.89
C ASP A 178 20.89 15.55 27.26
N SER A 179 20.44 16.30 26.25
CA SER A 179 19.32 15.87 25.43
C SER A 179 19.69 14.59 24.70
N TYR A 180 18.75 13.65 24.62
CA TYR A 180 18.92 12.43 23.85
C TYR A 180 17.66 12.12 23.06
N SER A 181 17.81 11.30 22.02
CA SER A 181 16.71 10.89 21.15
C SER A 181 16.59 9.37 21.15
N VAL A 182 15.36 8.87 21.12
CA VAL A 182 15.06 7.44 21.05
C VAL A 182 14.20 7.20 19.80
N PRO A 183 14.50 6.19 18.96
CA PRO A 183 13.64 5.82 17.85
C PRO A 183 12.28 5.37 18.38
N LEU A 184 11.22 5.82 17.72
CA LEU A 184 9.84 5.54 18.08
C LEU A 184 9.14 4.89 16.90
N GLN A 185 8.60 3.69 17.13
CA GLN A 185 7.74 3.04 16.14
C GLN A 185 6.41 3.79 16.05
N LEU A 186 6.08 4.28 14.86
CA LEU A 186 4.79 4.89 14.57
C LEU A 186 3.79 3.82 14.09
N PRO A 187 2.47 4.04 14.26
CA PRO A 187 1.46 3.16 13.69
C PRO A 187 1.60 2.98 12.16
N GLN A 188 2.09 4.01 11.47
CA GLN A 188 2.33 3.97 10.02
C GLN A 188 3.47 3.02 9.63
N ASP A 189 4.51 2.90 10.45
CA ASP A 189 5.64 1.99 10.20
C ASP A 189 5.16 0.54 10.16
N ARG A 190 4.27 0.18 11.10
CA ARG A 190 3.65 -1.14 11.15
C ARG A 190 2.79 -1.42 9.92
N ARG A 191 1.99 -0.44 9.48
CA ARG A 191 1.14 -0.59 8.28
C ARG A 191 2.00 -0.81 7.04
N THR A 192 3.04 0.01 6.87
CA THR A 192 3.97 -0.08 5.75
C THR A 192 4.63 -1.47 5.68
N ALA A 193 5.05 -2.02 6.82
CA ALA A 193 5.62 -3.38 6.86
C ALA A 193 4.58 -4.47 6.53
N ILE A 194 3.33 -4.32 6.98
CA ILE A 194 2.24 -5.25 6.62
C ILE A 194 1.98 -5.19 5.11
N ASP A 195 1.89 -3.99 4.53
CA ASP A 195 1.62 -3.80 3.11
C ASP A 195 2.76 -4.36 2.24
N ALA A 196 4.01 -4.18 2.67
CA ALA A 196 5.18 -4.78 2.03
C ALA A 196 5.14 -6.32 2.07
N ALA A 197 4.85 -6.91 3.24
CA ALA A 197 4.74 -8.37 3.37
C ALA A 197 3.58 -8.91 2.51
N ARG A 198 2.46 -8.17 2.41
CA ARG A 198 1.32 -8.55 1.56
C ARG A 198 1.68 -8.51 0.07
N ALA A 199 2.46 -7.52 -0.35
CA ALA A 199 2.95 -7.44 -1.73
C ALA A 199 3.82 -8.66 -2.09
N ILE A 200 4.67 -9.13 -1.16
CA ILE A 200 5.46 -10.36 -1.33
C ILE A 200 4.57 -11.59 -1.50
N LEU A 201 3.54 -11.75 -0.64
CA LEU A 201 2.60 -12.86 -0.74
C LEU A 201 1.82 -12.86 -2.06
N THR A 202 1.37 -11.69 -2.50
CA THR A 202 0.67 -11.53 -3.79
C THR A 202 1.56 -11.95 -4.97
N ALA A 203 2.86 -11.61 -4.92
CA ALA A 203 3.82 -12.02 -5.93
C ALA A 203 4.14 -13.53 -5.90
N GLN A 204 4.03 -14.19 -4.74
CA GLN A 204 4.13 -15.64 -4.62
C GLN A 204 2.91 -16.34 -5.22
N GLU A 205 1.70 -15.85 -4.91
CA GLU A 205 0.44 -16.39 -5.42
C GLU A 205 0.37 -16.33 -6.95
N ALA A 206 0.81 -15.22 -7.55
CA ALA A 206 0.81 -15.03 -9.00
C ALA A 206 1.63 -16.06 -9.79
N LYS A 207 2.51 -16.83 -9.13
CA LYS A 207 3.30 -17.90 -9.78
C LYS A 207 2.54 -19.22 -9.92
N ILE A 208 1.35 -19.33 -9.34
CA ILE A 208 0.58 -20.57 -9.31
C ILE A 208 -0.38 -20.62 -10.50
N GLN A 209 -0.31 -21.70 -11.27
CA GLN A 209 -1.14 -21.92 -12.46
C GLN A 209 -2.52 -22.54 -12.13
N ALA A 210 -3.11 -22.21 -10.97
CA ALA A 210 -4.37 -22.79 -10.49
C ALA A 210 -5.40 -21.73 -10.11
N PHE A 211 -6.68 -22.12 -10.04
CA PHE A 211 -7.76 -21.21 -9.65
C PHE A 211 -7.92 -21.16 -8.13
N LEU A 212 -8.01 -19.95 -7.58
CA LEU A 212 -8.28 -19.73 -6.15
C LEU A 212 -9.77 -19.90 -5.87
N ALA A 213 -10.13 -20.84 -5.00
CA ALA A 213 -11.52 -21.19 -4.72
C ALA A 213 -12.23 -20.25 -3.73
N TYR A 214 -11.48 -19.61 -2.85
CA TYR A 214 -11.98 -18.75 -1.78
C TYR A 214 -10.86 -17.78 -1.35
N PRO A 215 -11.16 -16.55 -0.90
CA PRO A 215 -10.13 -15.65 -0.39
C PRO A 215 -9.29 -16.35 0.68
N CYS A 216 -7.98 -16.22 0.58
CA CYS A 216 -7.07 -16.80 1.55
C CYS A 216 -7.37 -16.27 2.96
N ASN A 217 -7.27 -17.14 3.97
CA ASN A 217 -7.36 -16.69 5.35
C ASN A 217 -6.00 -16.10 5.76
N GLU A 218 -5.98 -14.80 6.07
CA GLU A 218 -4.79 -14.07 6.48
C GLU A 218 -4.61 -14.12 8.00
N THR A 219 -3.42 -14.55 8.42
CA THR A 219 -3.00 -14.51 9.82
C THR A 219 -1.80 -13.59 9.94
N THR A 220 -1.89 -12.63 10.88
CA THR A 220 -0.83 -11.65 11.12
C THR A 220 -0.21 -11.89 12.49
N GLN A 221 1.11 -12.02 12.55
CA GLN A 221 1.86 -12.10 13.81
C GLN A 221 2.90 -10.98 13.85
N VAL A 222 3.03 -10.32 14.99
CA VAL A 222 4.06 -9.28 15.18
C VAL A 222 4.91 -9.65 16.37
N LYS A 223 6.21 -9.85 16.14
CA LYS A 223 7.18 -10.22 17.18
C LYS A 223 8.50 -9.53 16.90
N ASN A 224 9.12 -8.95 17.92
CA ASN A 224 10.46 -8.33 17.85
C ASN A 224 10.66 -7.36 16.66
N LEU A 225 9.70 -6.45 16.44
CA LEU A 225 9.72 -5.51 15.29
C LEU A 225 9.73 -6.19 13.91
N VAL A 226 9.27 -7.43 13.81
CA VAL A 226 9.05 -8.12 12.54
C VAL A 226 7.58 -8.45 12.42
N VAL A 227 7.00 -8.13 11.27
CA VAL A 227 5.66 -8.58 10.86
C VAL A 227 5.83 -9.90 10.13
N GLY A 228 5.16 -10.94 10.59
CA GLY A 228 4.92 -12.16 9.84
C GLY A 228 3.48 -12.20 9.34
N LEU A 229 3.32 -12.41 8.04
CA LEU A 229 2.02 -12.70 7.42
C LEU A 229 2.03 -14.12 6.91
N SER A 230 0.91 -14.81 7.10
CA SER A 230 0.67 -16.13 6.52
C SER A 230 -0.72 -16.19 5.91
N TRP A 231 -0.79 -16.66 4.67
CA TRP A 231 -2.02 -16.91 3.92
C TRP A 231 -2.22 -18.41 3.78
N THR A 232 -3.40 -18.87 4.20
CA THR A 232 -3.84 -20.24 3.95
C THR A 232 -4.90 -20.23 2.86
N CYS A 233 -4.57 -20.82 1.70
CA CYS A 233 -5.35 -20.72 0.48
C CYS A 233 -5.77 -22.12 0.00
N GLN A 234 -7.03 -22.24 -0.44
CA GLN A 234 -7.54 -23.45 -1.08
C GLN A 234 -7.56 -23.26 -2.59
N PHE A 235 -6.78 -24.05 -3.31
CA PHE A 235 -6.75 -24.04 -4.77
C PHE A 235 -7.58 -25.19 -5.34
N VAL A 236 -8.09 -24.97 -6.54
CA VAL A 236 -8.79 -25.98 -7.34
C VAL A 236 -8.17 -26.00 -8.72
N THR A 237 -7.99 -27.20 -9.24
CA THR A 237 -7.63 -27.41 -10.65
C THR A 237 -8.77 -28.12 -11.37
N TYR A 238 -8.82 -27.94 -12.68
CA TYR A 238 -9.77 -28.58 -13.56
C TYR A 238 -9.11 -28.90 -14.88
N HIS A 239 -9.63 -29.91 -15.57
CA HIS A 239 -9.19 -30.27 -16.91
C HIS A 239 -10.33 -30.05 -17.89
N ILE A 240 -10.06 -29.28 -18.95
CA ILE A 240 -10.99 -29.03 -20.04
C ILE A 240 -10.27 -29.36 -21.35
N PRO A 241 -10.94 -30.01 -22.32
CA PRO A 241 -10.37 -30.24 -23.64
C PRO A 241 -9.92 -28.94 -24.32
N ALA A 242 -8.82 -29.01 -25.06
CA ALA A 242 -8.16 -27.85 -25.67
C ALA A 242 -9.00 -27.02 -26.66
N PHE A 243 -10.18 -27.52 -27.08
CA PHE A 243 -11.07 -26.84 -28.03
C PHE A 243 -12.15 -25.97 -27.36
N TYR A 244 -12.26 -26.00 -26.03
CA TYR A 244 -13.12 -25.07 -25.29
C TYR A 244 -12.29 -23.90 -24.81
N HIS A 245 -12.84 -22.70 -24.95
CA HIS A 245 -12.30 -21.50 -24.33
C HIS A 245 -13.13 -21.16 -23.09
N VAL A 246 -12.45 -20.97 -21.95
CA VAL A 246 -13.10 -20.64 -20.68
C VAL A 246 -13.35 -19.15 -20.61
N THR A 247 -14.59 -18.77 -20.30
CA THR A 247 -15.02 -17.37 -20.16
C THR A 247 -15.37 -17.02 -18.72
N GLY A 248 -15.79 -18.01 -17.92
CA GLY A 248 -16.11 -17.83 -16.51
C GLY A 248 -16.00 -19.15 -15.74
N VAL A 249 -15.66 -19.05 -14.45
CA VAL A 249 -15.57 -20.19 -13.55
C VAL A 249 -16.26 -19.82 -12.24
N ARG A 250 -17.14 -20.69 -11.76
CA ARG A 250 -17.84 -20.55 -10.47
C ARG A 250 -17.84 -21.88 -9.74
N ILE A 251 -17.68 -21.85 -8.42
CA ILE A 251 -17.75 -23.04 -7.57
C ILE A 251 -19.16 -23.16 -6.99
N ILE A 252 -19.79 -24.32 -7.15
CA ILE A 252 -21.07 -24.67 -6.51
C ILE A 252 -20.93 -26.04 -5.83
N GLY A 253 -20.77 -26.01 -4.51
CA GLY A 253 -20.53 -27.21 -3.71
C GLY A 253 -19.20 -27.87 -4.10
N LYS A 254 -19.28 -29.14 -4.56
CA LYS A 254 -18.10 -29.90 -5.02
C LYS A 254 -17.84 -29.83 -6.54
N ASN A 255 -18.62 -29.03 -7.26
CA ASN A 255 -18.52 -28.92 -8.72
C ASN A 255 -18.13 -27.50 -9.14
N LEU A 256 -17.41 -27.41 -10.25
CA LEU A 256 -17.20 -26.18 -10.98
C LEU A 256 -18.28 -26.05 -12.05
N LEU A 257 -18.94 -24.90 -12.08
CA LEU A 257 -19.64 -24.42 -13.26
C LEU A 257 -18.67 -23.59 -14.08
N ILE A 258 -18.42 -24.04 -15.30
CA ILE A 258 -17.49 -23.39 -16.21
C ILE A 258 -18.28 -22.92 -17.42
N ASP A 259 -18.32 -21.62 -17.61
CA ASP A 259 -18.90 -21.01 -18.80
C ASP A 259 -17.86 -21.05 -19.91
N VAL A 260 -18.14 -21.85 -20.93
CA VAL A 260 -17.26 -22.01 -22.08
C VAL A 260 -17.96 -21.54 -23.35
N TRP A 261 -17.15 -21.08 -24.30
CA TRP A 261 -17.56 -20.96 -25.69
C TRP A 261 -16.64 -21.82 -26.56
N PHE A 262 -17.22 -22.39 -27.62
CA PHE A 262 -16.49 -23.24 -28.55
C PHE A 262 -17.05 -23.09 -29.96
N VAL A 263 -16.23 -23.43 -30.94
CA VAL A 263 -16.65 -23.47 -32.34
C VAL A 263 -17.23 -24.86 -32.61
N VAL A 264 -18.53 -24.92 -32.89
CA VAL A 264 -19.20 -26.16 -33.24
C VAL A 264 -18.61 -26.67 -34.55
N ARG A 265 -17.91 -27.80 -34.51
CA ARG A 265 -17.52 -28.46 -35.76
C ARG A 265 -18.78 -29.09 -36.37
N PRO A 266 -19.03 -28.89 -37.67
CA PRO A 266 -20.16 -29.56 -38.32
C PRO A 266 -20.01 -31.06 -38.09
N MET A 267 -20.98 -31.66 -37.38
CA MET A 267 -21.02 -33.11 -37.25
C MET A 267 -21.09 -33.67 -38.67
N ARG A 268 -20.06 -34.39 -39.10
CA ARG A 268 -20.17 -35.22 -40.31
C ARG A 268 -21.18 -36.30 -39.99
N ILE A 269 -22.44 -36.05 -40.32
CA ILE A 269 -23.47 -37.06 -40.35
C ILE A 269 -23.01 -38.03 -41.42
N TRP A 270 -22.39 -39.13 -41.01
CA TRP A 270 -22.13 -40.26 -41.89
C TRP A 270 -23.50 -40.85 -42.22
N VAL A 271 -24.07 -40.41 -43.35
CA VAL A 271 -25.22 -41.06 -43.95
C VAL A 271 -24.74 -42.43 -44.36
N LYS A 272 -25.24 -43.46 -43.66
CA LYS A 272 -25.04 -44.87 -44.04
C LYS A 272 -25.95 -45.22 -45.20
#